data_AF-A0A8J6TAY0-F1
#
_entry.id   AF-A0A8J6TAY0-F1
#
_cell.length_a   1.000
_cell.length_b   1.000
_cell.length_c   1.000
_cell.angle_alpha   90.00
_cell.angle_beta   90.00
_cell.angle_gamma   90.00
#
_symmetry.space_group_name_H-M   'P 1'
#
loop_
_entity.id
_entity.type
_entity.pdbx_description
1 polymer ?
#
loop_
_entity_poly.entity_id
_entity_poly.type
_entity_poly.pdbx_seq_one_letter_code
_entity_poly.pdbx_strand_id
1 'polypeptide(L)'
;MHDDFGKNGCIERRSEPRKMIDKYFRVELSKDGLTHFYNFKLRDISSKGMCILVKEGSDVLKSLKVGDILDMKYYTEEHSSQPQQFKTKIKYITKDHQERFKGHCLVGLSIIE
;
A
#
# COMPACT_ATOMS: atom_id res chain seq x y z
N MET A 1 11.23 47.32 -12.89
CA MET A 1 10.08 47.49 -11.99
C MET A 1 8.93 46.78 -12.69
N HIS A 2 8.36 45.64 -12.31
CA HIS A 2 8.36 44.79 -11.12
C HIS A 2 8.22 43.34 -11.68
N ASP A 3 9.08 42.39 -11.36
CA ASP A 3 9.03 41.41 -10.24
C ASP A 3 8.49 40.03 -10.62
N ASP A 4 9.22 39.06 -10.06
CA ASP A 4 9.19 37.60 -10.08
C ASP A 4 7.82 36.99 -9.73
N PHE A 5 7.48 35.83 -10.32
CA PHE A 5 6.96 34.70 -9.54
C PHE A 5 7.06 33.40 -10.36
N GLY A 6 8.03 32.58 -10.00
CA GLY A 6 8.17 31.21 -10.48
C GLY A 6 6.89 30.40 -10.27
N LYS A 7 6.39 29.78 -11.35
CA LYS A 7 5.44 28.68 -11.25
C LYS A 7 6.19 27.36 -11.39
N ASN A 8 6.60 26.84 -10.25
CA ASN A 8 6.86 25.42 -10.04
C ASN A 8 5.54 24.65 -10.23
N GLY A 9 5.22 24.32 -11.47
CA GLY A 9 4.22 23.31 -11.78
C GLY A 9 4.88 21.94 -11.78
N CYS A 10 4.90 21.27 -10.63
CA CYS A 10 5.20 19.85 -10.59
C CYS A 10 4.34 19.14 -11.64
N ILE A 11 5.00 18.44 -12.58
CA ILE A 11 4.34 17.78 -13.69
C ILE A 11 3.40 16.71 -13.11
N GLU A 12 2.11 17.03 -13.06
CA GLU A 12 1.02 16.13 -12.72
C GLU A 12 0.87 15.10 -13.85
N ARG A 13 1.77 14.11 -13.89
CA ARG A 13 1.65 12.95 -14.79
C ARG A 13 0.71 11.90 -14.18
N ARG A 14 -0.57 12.22 -13.99
CA ARG A 14 -1.55 11.21 -13.54
C ARG A 14 -2.79 11.18 -14.41
N SER A 15 -2.62 10.55 -15.56
CA SER A 15 -3.70 10.11 -16.43
C SER A 15 -4.10 8.65 -16.18
N GLU A 16 -3.80 8.07 -15.01
CA GLU A 16 -4.26 6.72 -14.67
C GLU A 16 -5.36 6.78 -13.60
N PRO A 17 -6.57 6.26 -13.89
CA PRO A 17 -7.74 6.43 -13.04
C PRO A 17 -7.61 5.57 -11.77
N ARG A 18 -7.26 6.22 -10.65
CA ARG A 18 -7.27 5.59 -9.31
C ARG A 18 -8.66 5.38 -8.71
N LYS A 19 -9.74 5.58 -9.49
CA LYS A 19 -11.13 5.53 -9.01
C LYS A 19 -11.52 4.22 -8.33
N MET A 20 -10.78 3.13 -8.56
CA MET A 20 -11.07 1.83 -7.96
C MET A 20 -10.42 1.66 -6.57
N ILE A 21 -9.25 2.26 -6.33
CA ILE A 21 -8.44 2.02 -5.12
C ILE A 21 -8.89 2.89 -3.95
N ASP A 22 -9.38 4.11 -4.24
CA ASP A 22 -9.91 5.04 -3.23
C ASP A 22 -11.06 4.44 -2.40
N LYS A 23 -11.72 3.40 -2.94
CA LYS A 23 -12.81 2.71 -2.28
C LYS A 23 -12.35 1.75 -1.18
N TYR A 24 -11.10 1.29 -1.20
CA TYR A 24 -10.58 0.28 -0.27
C TYR A 24 -9.70 0.90 0.82
N PHE A 25 -10.05 0.62 2.07
CA PHE A 25 -9.39 1.24 3.23
C PHE A 25 -8.57 0.23 4.03
N ARG A 26 -8.89 -1.05 3.90
CA ARG A 26 -8.23 -2.12 4.63
C ARG A 26 -7.96 -3.31 3.73
N VAL A 27 -6.87 -3.98 4.03
CA VAL A 27 -6.54 -5.29 3.44
C VAL A 27 -6.30 -6.31 4.53
N GLU A 28 -6.81 -7.51 4.30
CA GLU A 28 -6.46 -8.69 5.05
C GLU A 28 -5.50 -9.54 4.20
N LEU A 29 -4.35 -9.84 4.80
CA LEU A 29 -3.36 -10.75 4.25
C LEU A 29 -3.44 -12.07 5.02
N SER A 30 -3.55 -13.16 4.26
CA SER A 30 -3.27 -14.52 4.72
C SER A 30 -2.17 -15.12 3.85
N LYS A 31 -1.17 -15.73 4.47
CA LYS A 31 -0.12 -16.47 3.78
C LYS A 31 0.09 -17.80 4.49
N ASP A 32 0.33 -18.86 3.73
CA ASP A 32 0.70 -20.16 4.27
C ASP A 32 1.92 -20.03 5.20
N GLY A 33 1.81 -20.53 6.43
CA GLY A 33 2.81 -20.35 7.49
C GLY A 33 2.59 -19.14 8.41
N LEU A 34 1.60 -18.28 8.16
CA LEU A 34 1.12 -17.31 9.14
C LEU A 34 -0.04 -17.90 9.93
N THR A 35 0.11 -17.95 11.25
CA THR A 35 -0.91 -18.48 12.17
C THR A 35 -2.14 -17.58 12.32
N HIS A 36 -2.08 -16.35 11.81
CA HIS A 36 -3.11 -15.32 11.99
C HIS A 36 -3.35 -14.54 10.70
N PHE A 37 -4.58 -14.07 10.52
CA PHE A 37 -4.95 -13.08 9.50
C PHE A 37 -4.44 -11.71 9.92
N TYR A 38 -3.69 -11.05 9.04
CA TYR A 38 -3.14 -9.73 9.31
C TYR A 38 -3.94 -8.66 8.58
N ASN A 39 -4.53 -7.76 9.37
CA ASN A 39 -5.30 -6.64 8.86
C ASN A 39 -4.45 -5.36 8.87
N PHE A 40 -4.30 -4.75 7.70
CA PHE A 40 -3.55 -3.51 7.52
C PHE A 40 -4.44 -2.43 6.93
N LYS A 41 -4.22 -1.19 7.37
CA LYS A 41 -4.81 -0.02 6.71
C LYS A 41 -4.05 0.24 5.42
N LEU A 42 -4.77 0.33 4.31
CA LEU A 42 -4.18 0.81 3.05
C LEU A 42 -3.82 2.27 3.20
N ARG A 43 -2.65 2.64 2.69
CA ARG A 43 -2.24 4.03 2.50
C ARG A 43 -1.92 4.24 1.03
N ASP A 44 -2.54 5.24 0.42
CA ASP A 44 -2.08 5.71 -0.89
C ASP A 44 -0.86 6.60 -0.65
N ILE A 45 0.30 6.12 -1.07
CA ILE A 45 1.47 6.99 -1.21
C ILE A 45 1.69 7.14 -2.70
N SER A 46 0.85 7.99 -3.28
CA SER A 46 1.15 8.86 -4.41
C SER A 46 2.34 8.45 -5.31
N SER A 47 2.02 8.17 -6.58
CA SER A 47 2.86 7.93 -7.77
C SER A 47 3.32 6.48 -7.91
N LYS A 48 3.35 5.71 -6.82
CA LYS A 48 3.92 4.35 -6.83
C LYS A 48 2.92 3.23 -6.50
N GLY A 49 1.66 3.54 -6.23
CA GLY A 49 0.60 2.57 -5.95
C GLY A 49 0.20 2.49 -4.48
N MET A 50 -0.51 1.42 -4.13
CA MET A 50 -0.97 1.11 -2.77
C MET A 50 0.20 0.70 -1.90
N CYS A 51 0.11 0.97 -0.60
CA CYS A 51 1.07 0.41 0.36
C CYS A 51 0.45 0.19 1.73
N ILE A 52 1.11 -0.65 2.52
CA ILE A 52 0.75 -0.94 3.91
C ILE A 52 1.95 -0.68 4.81
N LEU A 53 1.67 -0.30 6.05
CA LEU A 53 2.69 -0.22 7.10
C LEU A 53 2.65 -1.51 7.91
N VAL A 54 3.82 -2.15 8.00
CA VAL A 54 4.00 -3.40 8.72
C VAL A 54 5.02 -3.17 9.82
N LYS A 55 4.74 -3.60 11.05
CA LYS A 55 5.68 -3.45 12.16
C LYS A 55 6.99 -4.20 11.86
N GLU A 56 8.12 -3.54 12.10
CA GLU A 56 9.42 -4.18 11.96
C GLU A 56 9.56 -5.37 12.94
N GLY A 57 10.14 -6.47 12.48
CA GLY A 57 10.32 -7.68 13.29
C GLY A 57 9.07 -8.54 13.47
N SER A 58 7.90 -8.13 12.94
CA SER A 58 6.70 -8.97 12.90
C SER A 58 6.89 -10.18 11.98
N ASP A 59 6.27 -11.31 12.33
CA ASP A 59 6.40 -12.55 11.54
C ASP A 59 5.81 -12.42 10.14
N VAL A 60 4.75 -11.62 9.98
CA VAL A 60 4.23 -11.24 8.65
C VAL A 60 5.29 -10.55 7.81
N LEU A 61 6.07 -9.60 8.35
CA LEU A 61 7.14 -8.96 7.60
C LEU A 61 8.26 -9.94 7.23
N LYS A 62 8.62 -10.86 8.13
CA LYS A 62 9.63 -11.89 7.86
C LYS A 62 9.19 -12.84 6.74
N SER A 63 7.89 -13.10 6.63
CA SER A 63 7.29 -13.95 5.60
C SER A 63 7.07 -13.24 4.27
N LEU A 64 7.13 -11.91 4.24
CA LEU A 64 6.95 -11.09 3.03
C LEU A 64 8.30 -10.88 2.31
N LYS A 65 8.33 -11.14 1.00
CA LYS A 65 9.47 -10.80 0.14
C LYS A 65 9.03 -9.97 -1.06
N VAL A 66 9.93 -9.14 -1.57
CA VAL A 66 9.69 -8.42 -2.81
C VAL A 66 9.53 -9.43 -3.95
N GLY A 67 8.44 -9.28 -4.72
CA GLY A 67 8.07 -10.19 -5.78
C GLY A 67 7.03 -11.25 -5.39
N ASP A 68 6.76 -11.46 -4.09
CA ASP A 68 5.68 -12.36 -3.64
C ASP A 68 4.35 -11.93 -4.23
N ILE A 69 3.53 -12.92 -4.61
CA ILE A 69 2.15 -12.74 -5.01
C ILE A 69 1.29 -13.38 -3.94
N LEU A 70 0.41 -12.58 -3.35
CA LEU A 70 -0.43 -12.98 -2.23
C LEU A 70 -1.89 -12.74 -2.60
N ASP A 71 -2.74 -13.67 -2.20
CA ASP A 71 -4.17 -13.44 -2.22
C ASP A 71 -4.54 -12.56 -1.02
N MET A 72 -5.03 -11.37 -1.31
CA MET A 72 -5.39 -10.39 -0.29
C MET A 72 -6.87 -10.03 -0.44
N LYS A 73 -7.56 -9.92 0.69
CA LYS A 73 -8.93 -9.41 0.73
C LYS A 73 -8.92 -7.90 0.94
N TYR A 74 -9.63 -7.17 0.11
CA TYR A 74 -9.76 -5.73 0.15
C TYR A 74 -11.15 -5.37 0.64
N TYR A 75 -11.21 -4.53 1.67
CA TYR A 75 -12.44 -4.09 2.32
C TYR A 75 -12.69 -2.63 1.97
N THR A 76 -13.91 -2.35 1.53
CA THR A 76 -14.38 -0.99 1.31
C THR A 76 -14.91 -0.36 2.59
N GLU A 77 -15.17 0.95 2.56
CA GLU A 77 -15.85 1.64 3.67
C GLU A 77 -17.29 1.18 3.88
N GLU A 78 -17.93 0.60 2.85
CA GLU A 78 -19.22 -0.04 3.00
C GLU A 78 -19.09 -1.37 3.74
N HIS A 79 -19.40 -1.33 5.03
CA HIS A 79 -19.43 -2.50 5.92
C HIS A 79 -20.33 -3.65 5.44
N SER A 80 -21.26 -3.38 4.52
CA SER A 80 -22.17 -4.38 3.91
C SER A 80 -21.60 -5.05 2.66
N SER A 81 -20.48 -4.54 2.11
CA SER A 81 -19.85 -5.11 0.93
C SER A 81 -18.98 -6.30 1.31
N GLN A 82 -19.13 -7.42 0.60
CA GLN A 82 -18.23 -8.56 0.74
C GLN A 82 -16.79 -8.13 0.38
N PRO A 83 -15.78 -8.59 1.13
CA PRO A 83 -14.40 -8.30 0.80
C PRO A 83 -14.05 -8.85 -0.58
N GLN A 84 -13.37 -8.05 -1.39
CA GLN A 84 -12.95 -8.47 -2.71
C GLN A 84 -11.55 -9.07 -2.63
N GLN A 85 -11.41 -10.30 -3.12
CA GLN A 85 -10.10 -10.96 -3.21
C GLN A 85 -9.39 -10.50 -4.47
N PHE A 86 -8.15 -10.06 -4.31
CA PHE A 86 -7.27 -9.66 -5.39
C PHE A 86 -5.90 -10.28 -5.21
N LYS A 87 -5.31 -10.74 -6.32
CA LYS A 87 -3.90 -11.13 -6.29
C LYS A 87 -3.05 -9.88 -6.29
N THR A 88 -2.23 -9.78 -5.26
CA THR A 88 -1.41 -8.60 -4.99
C THR A 88 0.06 -8.99 -4.97
N LYS A 89 0.84 -8.31 -5.80
CA LYS A 89 2.29 -8.46 -5.84
C LYS A 89 2.97 -7.44 -4.93
N ILE A 90 3.91 -7.91 -4.12
CA ILE A 90 4.79 -7.05 -3.33
C ILE A 90 5.82 -6.41 -4.27
N LYS A 91 5.72 -5.09 -4.50
CA LYS A 91 6.60 -4.33 -5.40
C LYS A 91 7.93 -3.96 -4.75
N TYR A 92 7.90 -3.52 -3.50
CA TYR A 92 9.08 -3.11 -2.73
C TYR A 92 8.76 -3.15 -1.24
N ILE A 93 9.78 -3.35 -0.41
CA ILE A 93 9.69 -3.23 1.04
C ILE A 93 10.74 -2.20 1.44
N THR A 94 10.29 -1.02 1.85
CA THR A 94 11.15 0.09 2.26
C THR A 94 11.14 0.20 3.77
N LYS A 95 12.31 0.09 4.39
CA LYS A 95 12.51 0.45 5.79
C LYS A 95 12.79 1.94 5.84
N ASP A 96 11.86 2.72 6.37
CA ASP A 96 12.14 4.13 6.59
C ASP A 96 13.01 4.24 7.85
N HIS A 97 14.30 4.47 7.65
CA HIS A 97 15.23 4.83 8.72
C HIS A 97 15.09 6.29 9.13
N GLN A 98 14.34 7.08 8.36
CA GLN A 98 13.95 8.42 8.73
C GLN A 98 12.82 8.32 9.78
N GLU A 99 12.75 9.26 10.71
CA GLU A 99 11.92 9.16 11.92
C GLU A 99 10.41 9.04 11.67
N ARG A 100 9.96 9.15 10.42
CA ARG A 100 8.55 9.24 10.03
C ARG A 100 7.80 7.92 10.22
N PHE A 101 8.48 6.78 10.08
CA PHE A 101 7.90 5.46 10.30
C PHE A 101 8.77 4.58 11.21
N LYS A 102 9.38 5.16 12.26
CA LYS A 102 10.24 4.43 13.20
C LYS A 102 9.56 3.15 13.71
N GLY A 103 10.24 2.02 13.55
CA GLY A 103 9.72 0.68 13.93
C GLY A 103 8.70 0.08 12.95
N HIS A 104 8.50 0.67 11.78
CA HIS A 104 7.59 0.19 10.74
C HIS A 104 8.27 0.16 9.37
N CYS A 105 7.92 -0.83 8.57
CA CYS A 105 8.33 -1.00 7.19
C CYS A 105 7.15 -0.69 6.27
N LEU A 106 7.46 -0.06 5.16
CA LEU A 106 6.51 0.34 4.14
C LEU A 106 6.54 -0.70 3.02
N VAL A 107 5.43 -1.38 2.79
CA VAL A 107 5.33 -2.45 1.79
C VAL A 107 4.47 -1.94 0.63
N GLY A 108 5.09 -1.77 -0.53
CA GLY A 108 4.42 -1.39 -1.77
C GLY A 108 3.68 -2.58 -2.39
N LEU A 109 2.42 -2.37 -2.73
CA LEU A 109 1.48 -3.36 -3.24
C LEU A 109 1.05 -3.00 -4.67
N SER A 110 0.85 -4.02 -5.49
CA SER A 110 0.29 -3.89 -6.84
C SER A 110 -0.70 -5.01 -7.09
N ILE A 111 -1.97 -4.65 -7.29
CA ILE A 111 -2.96 -5.60 -7.78
C ILE A 111 -2.55 -6.03 -9.19
N ILE A 112 -2.61 -7.33 -9.47
CA ILE A 112 -2.28 -7.90 -10.78
C ILE A 112 -3.45 -8.66 -11.41
N GLU A 113 -4.39 -9.16 -10.60
CA GLU A 113 -5.63 -9.84 -11.00
C GLU A 113 -6.75 -9.56 -10.00
#